data_AF-A0A8J7KCR7-F1
#
_entry.id   AF-A0A8J7KCR7-F1
#
_cell.length_a   1.000
_cell.length_b   1.000
_cell.length_c   1.000
_cell.angle_alpha   90.00
_cell.angle_beta   90.00
_cell.angle_gamma   90.00
#
_symmetry.space_group_name_H-M   'P 1'
#
loop_
_entity.id
_entity.type
_entity.pdbx_description
1 polymer ?
#
loop_
_entity_poly.entity_id
_entity_poly.type
_entity_poly.pdbx_seq_one_letter_code
_entity_poly.pdbx_strand_id
1 'polypeptide(L)'
;MNYLKNTLKTFIYSLFLFNFNTANAQFDSIEINKLTTQFKDLISVNHNQILQPKIDGYTIKLIGSDNKSTIDLNGNIHQPLIHKKVNLLFKATRNSDSCEAEIPVKNILVTGKYTDQGQNQKPFVIPSLREWHGELGEFKLNSRSRIIINSSNPNFSEAAYLLKEDLKKQFGYNVEVVINKKPKKGDIIIENSIANELGEEGYAIKIKDYAQLEAPAYSGIVFATRTILQILDQSTDKMSLPKGEIRDYPTYEVRAMMLDVGRKFFTIDFLNDYVEILSYYKISNFQIHLNDNAFDKYFEFDWDKTPSGFRLQNDTYPDLASKDGHYTKKQFIDLQKKALRYGIKIIPEIDVPAHSLAITKIFPEIASDKYGKDHLDLNHPKTYEVVKIFLMSIHKVKTPSL
;
A
#
# COMPACT_ATOMS: atom_id res chain seq x y z
N MET A 1 -1.36 31.54 -12.17
CA MET A 1 -1.77 30.13 -12.36
C MET A 1 -0.70 29.21 -12.96
N ASN A 2 0.16 29.65 -13.89
CA ASN A 2 1.16 28.75 -14.52
C ASN A 2 2.42 28.44 -13.70
N TYR A 3 2.72 29.20 -12.64
CA TYR A 3 3.90 28.95 -11.80
C TYR A 3 3.66 27.85 -10.73
N LEU A 4 2.42 27.68 -10.26
CA LEU A 4 2.05 26.64 -9.28
C LEU A 4 2.00 25.21 -9.85
N LYS A 5 1.84 25.06 -11.18
CA LYS A 5 1.85 23.74 -11.83
C LYS A 5 3.22 23.06 -11.84
N ASN A 6 4.32 23.83 -11.78
CA ASN A 6 5.66 23.28 -11.98
C ASN A 6 6.46 23.04 -10.68
N THR A 7 5.97 23.49 -9.51
CA THR A 7 6.74 23.40 -8.25
C THR A 7 6.11 22.51 -7.17
N LEU A 8 4.88 22.01 -7.38
CA LEU A 8 4.18 21.12 -6.45
C LEU A 8 4.08 19.69 -7.03
N LYS A 9 5.20 18.97 -7.05
CA LYS A 9 5.19 17.48 -7.03
C LYS A 9 5.01 17.01 -5.58
N THR A 10 3.94 17.44 -4.94
CA THR A 10 3.46 16.86 -3.68
C THR A 10 2.22 16.06 -4.05
N PHE A 11 2.17 14.79 -3.65
CA PHE A 11 1.10 13.85 -3.99
C PHE A 11 -0.27 14.38 -3.57
N ILE A 12 -0.98 15.02 -4.50
CA ILE A 12 -2.42 15.22 -4.41
C ILE A 12 -3.02 13.88 -4.81
N TYR A 13 -3.49 13.10 -3.84
CA TYR A 13 -4.39 11.99 -4.13
C TYR A 13 -5.74 12.60 -4.53
N SER A 14 -5.93 12.85 -5.83
CA SER A 14 -7.28 13.01 -6.35
C SER A 14 -7.93 11.63 -6.30
N LEU A 15 -8.84 11.44 -5.36
CA LEU A 15 -9.75 10.31 -5.36
C LEU A 15 -10.60 10.42 -6.64
N PHE A 16 -10.19 9.72 -7.70
CA PHE A 16 -11.08 9.43 -8.82
C PHE A 16 -12.14 8.48 -8.28
N LEU A 17 -13.21 9.04 -7.72
CA LEU A 17 -14.48 8.36 -7.62
C LEU A 17 -14.88 7.98 -9.05
N PHE A 18 -14.91 6.67 -9.32
CA PHE A 18 -15.53 6.10 -10.51
C PHE A 18 -17.02 6.46 -10.51
N ASN A 19 -17.35 7.68 -10.94
CA ASN A 19 -18.67 7.97 -11.45
C ASN A 19 -18.72 7.36 -12.85
N PHE A 20 -19.38 6.22 -12.97
CA PHE A 20 -19.88 5.70 -14.23
C PHE A 20 -20.90 6.69 -14.79
N ASN A 21 -20.43 7.76 -15.43
CA ASN A 21 -21.19 8.42 -16.48
C ASN A 21 -20.91 7.66 -17.76
N THR A 22 -21.78 6.69 -18.06
CA THR A 22 -21.93 6.15 -19.41
C THR A 22 -22.25 7.29 -20.38
N ALA A 23 -21.72 7.16 -21.60
CA ALA A 23 -21.96 7.98 -22.79
C ALA A 23 -21.03 9.18 -23.03
N ASN A 24 -19.85 8.89 -23.59
CA ASN A 24 -19.45 9.60 -24.81
C ASN A 24 -19.98 8.76 -25.99
N ALA A 25 -20.88 9.32 -26.79
CA ALA A 25 -21.61 8.61 -27.83
C ALA A 25 -20.68 8.01 -28.92
N GLN A 26 -20.94 6.75 -29.31
CA GLN A 26 -20.85 6.14 -30.66
C GLN A 26 -20.46 4.64 -30.72
N PHE A 27 -20.59 3.89 -29.63
CA PHE A 27 -20.80 2.45 -29.74
C PHE A 27 -22.27 2.12 -29.55
N ASP A 28 -22.89 1.50 -30.55
CA ASP A 28 -24.20 0.88 -30.34
C ASP A 28 -24.00 -0.32 -29.40
N SER A 29 -24.91 -0.50 -28.45
CA SER A 29 -25.04 -1.70 -27.63
C SER A 29 -24.94 -3.01 -28.43
N ILE A 30 -25.42 -3.01 -29.69
CA ILE A 30 -25.32 -4.14 -30.62
C ILE A 30 -23.86 -4.42 -31.02
N GLU A 31 -23.09 -3.38 -31.29
CA GLU A 31 -21.67 -3.44 -31.70
C GLU A 31 -20.79 -3.91 -30.53
N ILE A 32 -21.05 -3.42 -29.31
CA ILE A 32 -20.39 -3.90 -28.09
C ILE A 32 -20.71 -5.37 -27.83
N ASN A 33 -21.97 -5.78 -27.98
CA ASN A 33 -22.36 -7.19 -27.80
C ASN A 33 -21.72 -8.11 -28.85
N LYS A 34 -21.61 -7.67 -30.10
CA LYS A 34 -20.91 -8.40 -31.16
C LYS A 34 -19.43 -8.55 -30.84
N LEU A 35 -18.75 -7.46 -30.47
CA LEU A 35 -17.35 -7.47 -30.05
C LEU A 35 -17.14 -8.39 -28.85
N THR A 36 -17.96 -8.25 -27.80
CA THR A 36 -17.86 -9.06 -26.58
C THR A 36 -18.03 -10.56 -26.85
N THR A 37 -18.93 -10.93 -27.75
CA THR A 37 -19.16 -12.33 -28.15
C THR A 37 -17.95 -12.87 -28.93
N GLN A 38 -17.44 -12.12 -29.92
CA GLN A 38 -16.25 -12.51 -30.68
C GLN A 38 -14.99 -12.62 -29.80
N PHE A 39 -14.83 -11.74 -28.81
CA PHE A 39 -13.68 -11.73 -27.92
C PHE A 39 -13.54 -13.00 -27.07
N LYS A 40 -14.65 -13.54 -26.57
CA LYS A 40 -14.63 -14.71 -25.67
C LYS A 40 -14.03 -15.95 -26.32
N ASP A 41 -14.27 -16.14 -27.61
CA ASP A 41 -13.82 -17.33 -28.34
C ASP A 41 -12.39 -17.19 -28.87
N LEU A 42 -11.87 -15.95 -28.95
CA LEU A 42 -10.58 -15.64 -29.56
C LEU A 42 -9.42 -15.54 -28.55
N ILE A 43 -9.72 -15.34 -27.26
CA ILE A 43 -8.68 -15.33 -26.22
C ILE A 43 -8.33 -16.78 -25.88
N SER A 44 -7.19 -17.21 -26.40
CA SER A 44 -6.56 -18.45 -25.99
C SER A 44 -5.32 -18.15 -25.15
N VAL A 45 -5.14 -19.00 -24.15
CA VAL A 45 -3.95 -19.00 -23.30
C VAL A 45 -2.96 -19.96 -23.95
N ASN A 46 -1.85 -19.43 -24.47
CA ASN A 46 -0.65 -20.23 -24.68
C ASN A 46 0.16 -20.25 -23.38
N HIS A 47 1.08 -21.19 -23.22
CA HIS A 47 1.84 -21.43 -21.99
C HIS A 47 2.43 -20.15 -21.35
N ASN A 48 2.84 -19.16 -22.17
CA ASN A 48 3.54 -17.97 -21.68
C ASN A 48 2.84 -16.64 -21.99
N GLN A 49 1.76 -16.61 -22.79
CA GLN A 49 1.14 -15.36 -23.21
C GLN A 49 -0.34 -15.57 -23.58
N ILE A 50 -1.16 -14.56 -23.34
CA ILE A 50 -2.50 -14.48 -23.94
C ILE A 50 -2.36 -14.15 -25.43
N LEU A 51 -3.08 -14.87 -26.28
CA LEU A 51 -3.23 -14.47 -27.67
C LEU A 51 -4.27 -13.36 -27.73
N GLN A 52 -3.83 -12.15 -28.08
CA GLN A 52 -4.72 -11.01 -28.21
C GLN A 52 -5.63 -11.20 -29.43
N PRO A 53 -6.95 -10.96 -29.29
CA PRO A 53 -7.87 -11.11 -30.40
C PRO A 53 -7.62 -10.04 -31.45
N LYS A 54 -7.59 -10.44 -32.72
CA LYS A 54 -7.58 -9.54 -33.86
C LYS A 54 -9.00 -9.41 -34.39
N ILE A 55 -9.50 -8.19 -34.48
CA ILE A 55 -10.84 -7.90 -35.00
C ILE A 55 -10.73 -6.84 -36.08
N ASP A 56 -11.22 -7.16 -37.27
CA ASP A 56 -11.17 -6.27 -38.41
C ASP A 56 -11.90 -4.96 -38.13
N GLY A 57 -11.27 -3.83 -38.48
CA GLY A 57 -11.81 -2.49 -38.23
C GLY A 57 -11.52 -1.94 -36.83
N TYR A 58 -10.87 -2.70 -35.95
CA TYR A 58 -10.56 -2.28 -34.58
C TYR A 58 -9.09 -2.46 -34.22
N THR A 59 -8.58 -1.53 -33.42
CA THR A 59 -7.34 -1.67 -32.67
C THR A 59 -7.68 -2.12 -31.25
N ILE A 60 -7.16 -3.27 -30.84
CA ILE A 60 -7.42 -3.85 -29.52
C ILE A 60 -6.20 -3.66 -28.62
N LYS A 61 -6.41 -3.21 -27.38
CA LYS A 61 -5.35 -3.07 -26.38
C LYS A 61 -5.81 -3.62 -25.02
N LEU A 62 -4.97 -4.42 -24.37
CA LEU A 62 -5.17 -4.78 -22.96
C LEU A 62 -4.89 -3.56 -22.08
N ILE A 63 -5.87 -3.12 -21.30
CA ILE A 63 -5.76 -1.92 -20.44
C ILE A 63 -5.95 -2.22 -18.95
N GLY A 64 -6.48 -3.39 -18.60
CA GLY A 64 -6.69 -3.79 -17.22
C GLY A 64 -6.57 -5.30 -17.01
N SER A 65 -6.09 -5.66 -15.83
CA SER A 65 -6.05 -7.02 -15.31
C SER A 65 -6.34 -6.92 -13.81
N ASP A 66 -7.27 -7.72 -13.30
CA ASP A 66 -7.54 -7.79 -11.86
C ASP A 66 -6.45 -8.55 -11.09
N ASN A 67 -5.55 -9.22 -11.82
CA ASN A 67 -4.36 -9.87 -11.27
C ASN A 67 -3.16 -9.76 -12.22
N LYS A 68 -2.46 -8.63 -12.12
CA LYS A 68 -1.23 -8.35 -12.89
C LYS A 68 -0.08 -9.32 -12.61
N SER A 69 -0.07 -9.95 -11.44
CA SER A 69 0.93 -10.97 -11.06
C SER A 69 0.68 -12.34 -11.67
N THR A 70 -0.45 -12.52 -12.38
CA THR A 70 -0.75 -13.73 -13.16
C THR A 70 -0.82 -13.42 -14.66
N ILE A 71 -1.50 -12.34 -15.06
CA ILE A 71 -1.49 -11.84 -16.45
C ILE A 71 -1.19 -10.35 -16.42
N ASP A 72 -0.01 -9.97 -16.92
CA ASP A 72 0.39 -8.57 -16.99
C ASP A 72 -0.28 -7.82 -18.16
N LEU A 73 -0.10 -6.50 -18.23
CA LEU A 73 -0.71 -5.67 -19.28
C LEU A 73 -0.05 -5.83 -20.67
N ASN A 74 1.09 -6.51 -20.75
CA ASN A 74 1.68 -6.94 -22.02
C ASN A 74 1.11 -8.29 -22.48
N GLY A 75 0.26 -8.90 -21.65
CA GLY A 75 -0.37 -10.19 -21.90
C GLY A 75 0.51 -11.38 -21.52
N ASN A 76 1.66 -11.17 -20.88
CA ASN A 76 2.50 -12.28 -20.44
C ASN A 76 1.81 -13.02 -19.29
N ILE A 77 1.93 -14.34 -19.30
CA ILE A 77 1.39 -15.21 -18.28
C ILE A 77 2.50 -15.60 -17.33
N HIS A 78 2.30 -15.26 -16.06
CA HIS A 78 3.16 -15.63 -14.95
C HIS A 78 2.47 -16.77 -14.20
N GLN A 79 3.04 -17.97 -14.28
CA GLN A 79 2.38 -19.19 -13.81
C GLN A 79 2.10 -19.11 -12.30
N PRO A 80 0.82 -19.17 -11.87
CA PRO A 80 0.46 -19.21 -10.47
C PRO A 80 0.76 -20.59 -9.86
N LEU A 81 0.83 -20.72 -8.54
CA LEU A 81 1.03 -22.03 -7.91
C LEU A 81 -0.13 -23.00 -8.20
N ILE A 82 -1.35 -22.49 -8.18
CA ILE A 82 -2.60 -23.23 -8.38
C ILE A 82 -3.40 -22.58 -9.49
N HIS A 83 -4.29 -23.34 -10.13
CA HIS A 83 -5.20 -22.81 -11.15
C HIS A 83 -5.90 -21.55 -10.67
N LYS A 84 -5.89 -20.52 -11.51
CA LYS A 84 -6.44 -19.20 -11.17
C LYS A 84 -7.24 -18.63 -12.32
N LYS A 85 -8.37 -17.99 -11.98
CA LYS A 85 -9.17 -17.23 -12.94
C LYS A 85 -8.77 -15.77 -12.87
N VAL A 86 -8.59 -15.15 -14.03
CA VAL A 86 -8.22 -13.74 -14.18
C VAL A 86 -9.28 -13.05 -15.02
N ASN A 87 -9.63 -11.83 -14.64
CA ASN A 87 -10.48 -10.95 -15.43
C ASN A 87 -9.63 -9.86 -16.08
N LEU A 88 -9.84 -9.66 -17.37
CA LEU A 88 -9.12 -8.69 -18.17
C LEU A 88 -10.08 -7.62 -18.69
N LEU A 89 -9.54 -6.42 -18.93
CA LEU A 89 -10.25 -5.31 -19.56
C LEU A 89 -9.48 -4.88 -20.80
N PHE A 90 -10.14 -4.99 -21.95
CA PHE A 90 -9.59 -4.53 -23.21
C PHE A 90 -10.24 -3.21 -23.61
N LYS A 91 -9.49 -2.39 -24.36
CA LYS A 91 -10.00 -1.24 -25.07
C LYS A 91 -10.01 -1.55 -26.55
N ALA A 92 -11.18 -1.44 -27.18
CA ALA A 92 -11.33 -1.47 -28.63
C ALA A 92 -11.46 -0.03 -29.13
N THR A 93 -10.58 0.36 -30.03
CA THR A 93 -10.65 1.64 -30.73
C THR A 93 -11.05 1.37 -32.18
N ARG A 94 -12.19 1.90 -32.63
CA ARG A 94 -12.66 1.74 -34.01
C ARG A 94 -11.77 2.56 -34.94
N ASN A 95 -11.21 1.94 -35.98
CA ASN A 95 -10.18 2.56 -36.82
C ASN A 95 -10.73 3.70 -37.70
N SER A 96 -12.03 3.72 -37.99
CA SER A 96 -12.64 4.72 -38.88
C SER A 96 -12.85 6.09 -38.25
N ASP A 97 -13.11 6.15 -36.93
CA ASP A 97 -13.50 7.37 -36.23
C ASP A 97 -12.89 7.50 -34.82
N SER A 98 -12.01 6.57 -34.43
CA SER A 98 -11.35 6.53 -33.12
C SER A 98 -12.31 6.43 -31.92
N CYS A 99 -13.56 6.01 -32.13
CA CYS A 99 -14.46 5.73 -31.03
C CYS A 99 -13.90 4.61 -30.15
N GLU A 100 -14.00 4.73 -28.83
CA GLU A 100 -13.45 3.76 -27.87
C GLU A 100 -14.56 3.04 -27.09
N ALA A 101 -14.40 1.72 -26.92
CA ALA A 101 -15.21 0.90 -26.03
C ALA A 101 -14.33 0.05 -25.12
N GLU A 102 -14.79 -0.14 -23.89
CA GLU A 102 -14.18 -1.06 -22.94
C GLU A 102 -14.90 -2.41 -22.98
N ILE A 103 -14.11 -3.48 -23.12
CA ILE A 103 -14.60 -4.86 -23.30
C ILE A 103 -14.07 -5.71 -22.14
N PRO A 104 -14.92 -6.05 -21.15
CA PRO A 104 -14.52 -6.93 -20.07
C PRO A 104 -14.53 -8.39 -20.51
N VAL A 105 -13.43 -9.10 -20.25
CA VAL A 105 -13.32 -10.54 -20.46
C VAL A 105 -13.12 -11.22 -19.12
N LYS A 106 -14.06 -12.09 -18.75
CA LYS A 106 -14.11 -12.69 -17.42
C LYS A 106 -13.69 -14.15 -17.44
N ASN A 107 -13.15 -14.62 -16.31
CA ASN A 107 -12.86 -16.02 -16.02
C ASN A 107 -11.84 -16.69 -16.96
N ILE A 108 -10.81 -15.96 -17.40
CA ILE A 108 -9.70 -16.58 -18.14
C ILE A 108 -8.95 -17.51 -17.18
N LEU A 109 -8.99 -18.81 -17.47
CA LEU A 109 -8.32 -19.82 -16.66
C LEU A 109 -6.84 -19.86 -17.02
N VAL A 110 -5.99 -19.61 -16.03
CA VAL A 110 -4.55 -19.82 -16.10
C VAL A 110 -4.20 -21.09 -15.33
N THR A 111 -3.52 -22.01 -16.00
CA THR A 111 -3.09 -23.28 -15.43
C THR A 111 -2.01 -23.05 -14.37
N GLY A 112 -2.21 -23.61 -13.18
CA GLY A 112 -1.23 -23.54 -12.10
C GLY A 112 -0.03 -24.45 -12.35
N LYS A 113 1.04 -24.22 -11.60
CA LYS A 113 2.18 -25.14 -11.49
C LYS A 113 1.75 -26.49 -10.90
N TYR A 114 0.79 -26.46 -9.98
CA TYR A 114 0.21 -27.61 -9.29
C TYR A 114 -1.30 -27.71 -9.56
N THR A 115 -1.83 -28.92 -9.50
CA THR A 115 -3.25 -29.23 -9.76
C THR A 115 -4.13 -29.16 -8.51
N ASP A 116 -3.54 -29.20 -7.31
CA ASP A 116 -4.22 -29.15 -6.02
C ASP A 116 -3.47 -28.24 -5.02
N GLN A 117 -3.94 -28.21 -3.77
CA GLN A 117 -3.36 -27.37 -2.70
C GLN A 117 -2.19 -28.04 -1.96
N GLY A 118 -1.80 -29.25 -2.34
CA GLY A 118 -0.80 -30.05 -1.66
C GLY A 118 -1.29 -30.69 -0.35
N GLN A 119 -0.34 -31.17 0.46
CA GLN A 119 -0.63 -31.97 1.67
C GLN A 119 -0.86 -31.12 2.92
N ASN A 120 0.05 -30.18 3.19
CA ASN A 120 -0.13 -29.26 4.30
C ASN A 120 -1.24 -28.26 4.00
N GLN A 121 -2.12 -28.05 4.97
CA GLN A 121 -3.19 -27.06 4.85
C GLN A 121 -2.62 -25.65 4.75
N LYS A 122 -3.34 -24.78 4.02
CA LYS A 122 -3.00 -23.37 3.88
C LYS A 122 -2.97 -22.68 5.25
N PRO A 123 -1.85 -22.06 5.65
CA PRO A 123 -1.78 -21.34 6.92
C PRO A 123 -2.77 -20.18 6.99
N PHE A 124 -3.31 -19.90 8.18
CA PHE A 124 -4.26 -18.82 8.40
C PHE A 124 -3.52 -17.49 8.61
N VAL A 125 -3.32 -16.73 7.53
CA VAL A 125 -2.66 -15.42 7.58
C VAL A 125 -3.71 -14.32 7.37
N ILE A 126 -3.52 -13.16 8.00
CA ILE A 126 -4.31 -11.95 7.80
C ILE A 126 -3.41 -10.86 7.20
N PRO A 127 -3.70 -10.36 5.98
CA PRO A 127 -4.68 -10.88 5.02
C PRO A 127 -4.34 -12.29 4.53
N SER A 128 -5.34 -13.02 4.02
CA SER A 128 -5.14 -14.40 3.53
C SER A 128 -4.18 -14.44 2.35
N LEU A 129 -3.27 -15.42 2.35
CA LEU A 129 -2.30 -15.63 1.28
C LEU A 129 -2.99 -15.76 -0.08
N ARG A 130 -2.45 -15.15 -1.13
CA ARG A 130 -3.00 -15.31 -2.49
C ARG A 130 -2.83 -16.70 -3.06
N GLU A 131 -1.71 -17.35 -2.78
CA GLU A 131 -1.36 -18.64 -3.34
C GLU A 131 -0.61 -19.47 -2.29
N TRP A 132 -0.94 -20.75 -2.25
CA TRP A 132 -0.34 -21.74 -1.37
C TRP A 132 -0.30 -23.08 -2.10
N HIS A 133 0.76 -23.84 -1.88
CA HIS A 133 0.82 -25.27 -2.15
C HIS A 133 1.62 -25.95 -1.04
N GLY A 134 0.98 -26.87 -0.32
CA GLY A 134 1.57 -27.56 0.82
C GLY A 134 2.46 -28.74 0.44
N GLU A 135 3.65 -28.82 1.03
CA GLU A 135 4.51 -29.99 0.95
C GLU A 135 4.40 -30.84 2.22
N LEU A 136 5.01 -32.04 2.26
CA LEU A 136 4.97 -32.90 3.44
C LEU A 136 5.94 -32.41 4.53
N GLY A 137 5.45 -32.33 5.77
CA GLY A 137 6.26 -32.11 6.98
C GLY A 137 6.41 -30.65 7.39
N GLU A 138 7.30 -30.38 8.34
CA GLU A 138 7.48 -29.05 8.93
C GLU A 138 8.95 -28.61 8.89
N PHE A 139 9.13 -27.30 8.71
CA PHE A 139 10.33 -26.56 9.08
C PHE A 139 10.26 -26.22 10.58
N LYS A 140 11.40 -26.17 11.26
CA LYS A 140 11.47 -25.81 12.68
C LYS A 140 12.65 -24.91 13.01
N LEU A 141 12.37 -23.76 13.61
CA LEU A 141 13.37 -22.92 14.26
C LEU A 141 14.02 -23.66 15.44
N ASN A 142 15.31 -23.43 15.65
CA ASN A 142 16.06 -24.01 16.74
C ASN A 142 17.16 -23.06 17.23
N SER A 143 17.87 -23.42 18.29
CA SER A 143 18.91 -22.59 18.91
C SER A 143 20.10 -22.27 18.00
N ARG A 144 20.26 -22.96 16.87
CA ARG A 144 21.30 -22.72 15.86
C ARG A 144 20.77 -22.04 14.59
N SER A 145 19.48 -21.68 14.56
CA SER A 145 18.86 -20.99 13.44
C SER A 145 19.49 -19.61 13.22
N ARG A 146 19.69 -19.26 11.95
CA ARG A 146 20.22 -17.97 11.51
C ARG A 146 19.26 -17.34 10.53
N ILE A 147 19.30 -16.01 10.43
CA ILE A 147 18.77 -15.26 9.30
C ILE A 147 19.94 -14.97 8.36
N ILE A 148 19.86 -15.46 7.13
CA ILE A 148 20.90 -15.31 6.12
C ILE A 148 20.47 -14.24 5.12
N ILE A 149 21.30 -13.24 4.91
CA ILE A 149 21.13 -12.26 3.83
C ILE A 149 21.94 -12.74 2.63
N ASN A 150 21.27 -13.04 1.53
CA ASN A 150 21.87 -13.34 0.24
C ASN A 150 21.19 -12.48 -0.84
N SER A 151 21.40 -11.17 -0.73
CA SER A 151 20.79 -10.18 -1.61
C SER A 151 21.82 -9.10 -1.98
N SER A 152 21.73 -8.64 -3.23
CA SER A 152 22.43 -7.45 -3.71
C SER A 152 21.75 -6.14 -3.32
N ASN A 153 20.51 -6.18 -2.82
CA ASN A 153 19.80 -5.00 -2.35
C ASN A 153 20.26 -4.67 -0.92
N PRO A 154 20.94 -3.54 -0.69
CA PRO A 154 21.49 -3.20 0.63
C PRO A 154 20.40 -3.06 1.71
N ASN A 155 19.18 -2.67 1.30
CA ASN A 155 18.08 -2.41 2.23
C ASN A 155 17.49 -3.72 2.79
N PHE A 156 17.77 -4.88 2.20
CA PHE A 156 17.26 -6.17 2.72
C PHE A 156 17.90 -6.56 4.06
N SER A 157 19.06 -5.97 4.38
CA SER A 157 19.66 -6.11 5.70
C SER A 157 18.76 -5.57 6.82
N GLU A 158 18.10 -4.43 6.59
CA GLU A 158 17.15 -3.85 7.54
C GLU A 158 15.96 -4.77 7.81
N ALA A 159 15.43 -5.45 6.79
CA ALA A 159 14.35 -6.40 6.96
C ALA A 159 14.77 -7.66 7.74
N ALA A 160 16.03 -8.10 7.58
CA ALA A 160 16.59 -9.20 8.35
C ALA A 160 16.73 -8.84 9.84
N TYR A 161 17.20 -7.62 10.15
CA TYR A 161 17.29 -7.13 11.52
C TYR A 161 15.91 -6.87 12.14
N LEU A 162 14.96 -6.37 11.35
CA LEU A 162 13.57 -6.23 11.77
C LEU A 162 12.98 -7.59 12.16
N LEU A 163 13.12 -8.62 11.31
CA LEU A 163 12.67 -9.98 11.66
C LEU A 163 13.37 -10.52 12.92
N LYS A 164 14.68 -10.29 13.07
CA LYS A 164 15.40 -10.68 14.30
C LYS A 164 14.80 -10.02 15.55
N GLU A 165 14.53 -8.72 15.48
CA GLU A 165 13.91 -7.96 16.58
C GLU A 165 12.53 -8.51 16.92
N ASP A 166 11.70 -8.77 15.91
CA ASP A 166 10.35 -9.30 16.11
C ASP A 166 10.35 -10.72 16.68
N LEU A 167 11.23 -11.61 16.19
CA LEU A 167 11.38 -12.97 16.73
C LEU A 167 11.78 -12.95 18.21
N LYS A 168 12.65 -12.01 18.59
CA LYS A 168 13.04 -11.81 19.99
C LYS A 168 11.88 -11.24 20.82
N LYS A 169 11.20 -10.20 20.31
CA LYS A 169 10.12 -9.50 21.01
C LYS A 169 8.89 -10.39 21.20
N GLN A 170 8.48 -11.13 20.18
CA GLN A 170 7.25 -11.94 20.18
C GLN A 170 7.44 -13.33 20.76
N PHE A 171 8.60 -13.96 20.53
CA PHE A 171 8.81 -15.37 20.86
C PHE A 171 10.05 -15.65 21.72
N GLY A 172 10.85 -14.63 22.05
CA GLY A 172 12.07 -14.78 22.85
C GLY A 172 13.25 -15.39 22.09
N TYR A 173 13.16 -15.57 20.76
CA TYR A 173 14.23 -16.19 19.99
C TYR A 173 15.33 -15.22 19.61
N ASN A 174 16.54 -15.51 20.08
CA ASN A 174 17.74 -14.78 19.69
C ASN A 174 18.42 -15.49 18.51
N VAL A 175 18.19 -14.99 17.31
CA VAL A 175 18.82 -15.48 16.08
C VAL A 175 19.98 -14.58 15.64
N GLU A 176 21.00 -15.20 15.05
CA GLU A 176 22.11 -14.47 14.42
C GLU A 176 21.72 -14.04 12.99
N VAL A 177 22.18 -12.85 12.56
CA VAL A 177 22.09 -12.42 11.17
C VAL A 177 23.46 -12.60 10.54
N VAL A 178 23.54 -13.37 9.44
CA VAL A 178 24.79 -13.65 8.72
C VAL A 178 24.64 -13.33 7.23
N ILE A 179 25.75 -13.05 6.55
CA ILE A 179 25.75 -12.62 5.15
C ILE A 179 26.43 -13.69 4.27
N ASN A 180 25.83 -13.99 3.11
CA ASN A 180 26.39 -14.85 2.05
C ASN A 180 26.89 -16.22 2.56
N LYS A 181 26.12 -16.85 3.46
CA LYS A 181 26.38 -18.21 3.96
C LYS A 181 25.45 -19.21 3.29
N LYS A 182 25.91 -20.46 3.15
CA LYS A 182 25.03 -21.56 2.74
C LYS A 182 23.97 -21.83 3.83
N PRO A 183 22.69 -21.97 3.45
CA PRO A 183 21.62 -22.29 4.40
C PRO A 183 21.77 -23.71 4.93
N LYS A 184 21.38 -23.90 6.19
CA LYS A 184 21.28 -25.18 6.89
C LYS A 184 19.85 -25.38 7.37
N LYS A 185 19.53 -26.61 7.80
CA LYS A 185 18.23 -26.93 8.38
C LYS A 185 17.89 -25.98 9.54
N GLY A 186 16.73 -25.33 9.47
CA GLY A 186 16.27 -24.36 10.47
C GLY A 186 16.65 -22.91 10.19
N ASP A 187 17.40 -22.61 9.12
CA ASP A 187 17.70 -21.23 8.75
C ASP A 187 16.54 -20.55 8.01
N ILE A 188 16.50 -19.22 8.09
CA ILE A 188 15.69 -18.35 7.23
C ILE A 188 16.67 -17.62 6.31
N ILE A 189 16.41 -17.58 5.01
CA ILE A 189 17.23 -16.87 4.02
C ILE A 189 16.39 -15.81 3.30
N ILE A 190 16.96 -14.62 3.12
CA ILE A 190 16.35 -13.47 2.44
C ILE A 190 17.16 -13.20 1.17
N GLU A 191 16.49 -13.22 0.02
CA GLU A 191 17.10 -13.10 -1.30
C GLU A 191 16.30 -12.16 -2.21
N ASN A 192 16.95 -11.65 -3.25
CA ASN A 192 16.22 -10.99 -4.35
C ASN A 192 15.39 -12.03 -5.11
N SER A 193 14.15 -11.68 -5.44
CA SER A 193 13.37 -12.50 -6.35
C SER A 193 13.70 -12.18 -7.81
N ILE A 194 13.57 -13.19 -8.67
CA ILE A 194 13.48 -13.01 -10.13
C ILE A 194 12.03 -12.79 -10.59
N ALA A 195 11.05 -12.96 -9.70
CA ALA A 195 9.62 -12.85 -9.97
C ALA A 195 9.13 -11.40 -9.90
N ASN A 196 9.58 -10.56 -10.85
CA ASN A 196 9.24 -9.13 -10.91
C ASN A 196 7.73 -8.86 -11.01
N GLU A 197 6.95 -9.82 -11.49
CA GLU A 197 5.49 -9.73 -11.61
C GLU A 197 4.77 -9.59 -10.25
N LEU A 198 5.45 -9.91 -9.15
CA LEU A 198 4.93 -9.76 -7.79
C LEU A 198 4.90 -8.28 -7.34
N GLY A 199 5.62 -7.40 -8.04
CA GLY A 199 5.66 -5.97 -7.78
C GLY A 199 6.38 -5.60 -6.47
N GLU A 200 6.21 -4.34 -6.04
CA GLU A 200 6.92 -3.76 -4.90
C GLU A 200 6.59 -4.42 -3.55
N GLU A 201 5.35 -4.87 -3.38
CA GLU A 201 4.83 -5.40 -2.11
C GLU A 201 4.66 -6.92 -2.11
N GLY A 202 4.76 -7.56 -3.27
CA GLY A 202 4.63 -9.00 -3.40
C GLY A 202 5.91 -9.74 -3.05
N TYR A 203 5.75 -10.99 -2.66
CA TYR A 203 6.83 -11.86 -2.22
C TYR A 203 6.49 -13.33 -2.45
N ALA A 204 7.54 -14.16 -2.46
CA ALA A 204 7.43 -15.60 -2.49
C ALA A 204 8.15 -16.19 -1.27
N ILE A 205 7.61 -17.30 -0.74
CA ILE A 205 8.25 -18.05 0.34
C ILE A 205 8.29 -19.53 -0.04
N LYS A 206 9.46 -20.16 0.05
CA LYS A 206 9.60 -21.61 -0.05
C LYS A 206 10.04 -22.16 1.30
N ILE A 207 9.20 -22.95 1.94
CA ILE A 207 9.44 -23.52 3.26
C ILE A 207 9.79 -24.99 3.07
N LYS A 208 11.07 -25.33 3.24
CA LYS A 208 11.60 -26.70 3.16
C LYS A 208 12.38 -27.00 4.43
N ASP A 209 13.61 -27.51 4.33
CA ASP A 209 14.48 -27.64 5.50
C ASP A 209 14.97 -26.28 6.00
N TYR A 210 14.96 -25.27 5.14
CA TYR A 210 15.10 -23.85 5.47
C TYR A 210 13.94 -23.07 4.82
N ALA A 211 13.66 -21.86 5.34
CA ALA A 211 12.65 -20.97 4.76
C ALA A 211 13.33 -19.91 3.88
N GLN A 212 13.00 -19.87 2.60
CA GLN A 212 13.55 -18.92 1.63
C GLN A 212 12.50 -17.85 1.32
N LEU A 213 12.80 -16.60 1.67
CA LEU A 213 11.97 -15.42 1.43
C LEU A 213 12.59 -14.63 0.27
N GLU A 214 11.81 -14.45 -0.79
CA GLU A 214 12.22 -13.74 -2.00
C GLU A 214 11.22 -12.62 -2.30
N ALA A 215 11.70 -11.42 -2.64
CA ALA A 215 10.84 -10.36 -3.18
C ALA A 215 11.60 -9.47 -4.18
N PRO A 216 10.90 -8.80 -5.12
CA PRO A 216 11.51 -7.82 -6.01
C PRO A 216 12.00 -6.56 -5.28
N ALA A 217 11.33 -6.18 -4.19
CA ALA A 217 11.62 -4.96 -3.45
C ALA A 217 11.53 -5.14 -1.93
N TYR A 218 11.98 -4.12 -1.20
CA TYR A 218 12.11 -4.14 0.25
C TYR A 218 10.77 -4.39 0.98
N SER A 219 9.69 -3.70 0.57
CA SER A 219 8.36 -3.87 1.16
C SER A 219 7.85 -5.30 1.07
N GLY A 220 8.12 -5.99 -0.05
CA GLY A 220 7.78 -7.40 -0.21
C GLY A 220 8.48 -8.29 0.83
N ILE A 221 9.78 -8.09 1.08
CA ILE A 221 10.47 -8.83 2.15
C ILE A 221 9.87 -8.50 3.52
N VAL A 222 9.60 -7.23 3.82
CA VAL A 222 8.96 -6.87 5.10
C VAL A 222 7.65 -7.62 5.27
N PHE A 223 6.77 -7.66 4.27
CA PHE A 223 5.51 -8.41 4.36
C PHE A 223 5.69 -9.93 4.39
N ALA A 224 6.72 -10.47 3.73
CA ALA A 224 7.10 -11.87 3.87
C ALA A 224 7.44 -12.20 5.33
N THR A 225 8.20 -11.33 6.01
CA THR A 225 8.51 -11.52 7.44
C THR A 225 7.25 -11.49 8.30
N ARG A 226 6.26 -10.62 7.99
CA ARG A 226 4.98 -10.60 8.73
C ARG A 226 4.22 -11.90 8.59
N THR A 227 4.24 -12.49 7.40
CA THR A 227 3.66 -13.81 7.15
C THR A 227 4.36 -14.90 7.95
N ILE A 228 5.70 -14.92 7.99
CA ILE A 228 6.44 -15.86 8.84
C ILE A 228 6.04 -15.73 10.30
N LEU A 229 6.01 -14.50 10.85
CA LEU A 229 5.61 -14.25 12.24
C LEU A 229 4.20 -14.75 12.54
N GLN A 230 3.23 -14.46 11.65
CA GLN A 230 1.85 -14.93 11.83
C GLN A 230 1.75 -16.45 11.80
N ILE A 231 2.48 -17.13 10.93
CA ILE A 231 2.45 -18.60 10.85
C ILE A 231 3.11 -19.22 12.09
N LEU A 232 4.25 -18.67 12.54
CA LEU A 232 4.88 -19.08 13.80
C LEU A 232 3.91 -18.93 14.98
N ASP A 233 3.19 -17.81 15.05
CA ASP A 233 2.21 -17.56 16.11
C ASP A 233 1.04 -18.55 16.11
N GLN A 234 0.78 -19.27 15.02
CA GLN A 234 -0.25 -20.32 15.00
C GLN A 234 0.27 -21.68 15.48
N SER A 235 1.57 -21.92 15.38
CA SER A 235 2.16 -23.20 15.79
C SER A 235 2.15 -23.34 17.32
N THR A 236 1.87 -24.54 17.83
CA THR A 236 1.79 -24.81 19.27
C THR A 236 3.11 -24.50 19.99
N ASP A 237 4.23 -24.77 19.34
CA ASP A 237 5.57 -24.53 19.89
C ASP A 237 6.15 -23.17 19.51
N LYS A 238 5.42 -22.36 18.73
CA LYS A 238 5.86 -21.07 18.18
C LYS A 238 7.15 -21.15 17.37
N MET A 239 7.55 -22.33 16.90
CA MET A 239 8.80 -22.57 16.16
C MET A 239 8.60 -23.24 14.81
N SER A 240 7.44 -23.87 14.60
CA SER A 240 7.15 -24.66 13.41
C SER A 240 6.51 -23.83 12.29
N LEU A 241 6.92 -24.12 11.05
CA LEU A 241 6.24 -23.70 9.83
C LEU A 241 5.89 -24.94 9.01
N PRO A 242 4.67 -25.09 8.49
CA PRO A 242 4.36 -26.15 7.53
C PRO A 242 5.18 -25.95 6.26
N LYS A 243 5.79 -27.03 5.74
CA LYS A 243 6.50 -26.99 4.46
C LYS A 243 5.52 -26.70 3.32
N GLY A 244 5.96 -25.92 2.33
CA GLY A 244 5.15 -25.50 1.19
C GLY A 244 5.71 -24.29 0.45
N GLU A 245 5.00 -23.88 -0.60
CA GLU A 245 5.28 -22.71 -1.42
C GLU A 245 4.18 -21.65 -1.24
N ILE A 246 4.59 -20.38 -1.08
CA ILE A 246 3.72 -19.20 -1.00
C ILE A 246 4.11 -18.26 -2.14
N ARG A 247 3.11 -17.71 -2.82
CA ARG A 247 3.22 -16.46 -3.60
C ARG A 247 2.11 -15.54 -3.11
N ASP A 248 2.50 -14.35 -2.65
CA ASP A 248 1.54 -13.42 -2.06
C ASP A 248 1.80 -11.99 -2.52
N TYR A 249 0.73 -11.26 -2.74
CA TYR A 249 0.74 -9.92 -3.35
C TYR A 249 -0.61 -9.24 -3.12
N PRO A 250 -0.64 -7.91 -3.02
CA PRO A 250 -1.88 -7.18 -2.83
C PRO A 250 -2.72 -7.16 -4.11
N THR A 251 -4.05 -7.16 -3.99
CA THR A 251 -4.92 -6.81 -5.14
C THR A 251 -4.98 -5.29 -5.34
N TYR A 252 -4.82 -4.51 -4.27
CA TYR A 252 -4.77 -3.05 -4.32
C TYR A 252 -3.48 -2.54 -3.67
N GLU A 253 -2.71 -1.73 -4.41
CA GLU A 253 -1.44 -1.14 -3.96
C GLU A 253 -1.63 -0.24 -2.74
N VAL A 254 -2.75 0.50 -2.68
CA VAL A 254 -3.05 1.40 -1.57
C VAL A 254 -4.03 0.72 -0.62
N ARG A 255 -3.54 0.40 0.58
CA ARG A 255 -4.31 -0.08 1.72
C ARG A 255 -4.03 0.90 2.84
N ALA A 256 -4.98 1.79 3.11
CA ALA A 256 -4.74 2.94 3.97
C ALA A 256 -5.60 2.88 5.24
N MET A 257 -5.06 3.43 6.32
CA MET A 257 -5.81 3.77 7.51
C MET A 257 -5.53 5.25 7.83
N MET A 258 -6.57 5.98 8.22
CA MET A 258 -6.49 7.40 8.58
C MET A 258 -6.79 7.57 10.08
N LEU A 259 -5.92 8.29 10.79
CA LEU A 259 -6.11 8.65 12.19
C LEU A 259 -6.24 10.17 12.34
N ASP A 260 -7.38 10.59 12.90
CA ASP A 260 -7.60 11.97 13.36
C ASP A 260 -6.84 12.23 14.65
N VAL A 261 -5.74 12.97 14.53
CA VAL A 261 -4.98 13.49 15.67
C VAL A 261 -5.27 14.99 15.89
N GLY A 262 -5.95 15.64 14.95
CA GLY A 262 -6.34 17.05 15.00
C GLY A 262 -7.31 17.32 16.15
N ARG A 263 -8.46 16.62 16.16
CA ARG A 263 -9.49 16.78 17.21
C ARG A 263 -9.02 16.29 18.58
N LYS A 264 -8.20 15.24 18.62
CA LYS A 264 -7.66 14.68 19.87
C LYS A 264 -6.21 14.23 19.68
N PHE A 265 -5.32 14.72 20.54
CA PHE A 265 -3.91 14.36 20.47
C PHE A 265 -3.66 12.88 20.85
N PHE A 266 -2.74 12.24 20.11
CA PHE A 266 -2.16 10.94 20.42
C PHE A 266 -0.64 11.11 20.55
N THR A 267 0.00 10.37 21.45
CA THR A 267 1.46 10.51 21.64
C THR A 267 2.24 9.95 20.46
N ILE A 268 3.49 10.38 20.30
CA ILE A 268 4.36 9.83 19.25
C ILE A 268 4.59 8.31 19.42
N ASP A 269 4.64 7.84 20.68
CA ASP A 269 4.78 6.42 20.99
C ASP A 269 3.56 5.61 20.55
N PHE A 270 2.35 6.15 20.73
CA PHE A 270 1.14 5.54 20.19
C PHE A 270 1.21 5.39 18.67
N LEU A 271 1.64 6.44 17.96
CA LEU A 271 1.79 6.37 16.49
C LEU A 271 2.86 5.34 16.07
N ASN A 272 3.95 5.25 16.82
CA ASN A 272 5.01 4.28 16.62
C ASN A 272 4.53 2.83 16.80
N ASP A 273 3.69 2.57 17.80
CA ASP A 273 3.10 1.24 18.03
C ASP A 273 2.07 0.92 16.93
N TYR A 274 1.28 1.91 16.52
CA TYR A 274 0.28 1.73 15.48
C TYR A 274 0.92 1.38 14.12
N VAL A 275 2.08 1.96 13.79
CA VAL A 275 2.87 1.56 12.62
C VAL A 275 3.20 0.06 12.63
N GLU A 276 3.59 -0.50 13.77
CA GLU A 276 3.91 -1.93 13.88
C GLU A 276 2.67 -2.79 13.65
N ILE A 277 1.53 -2.40 14.23
CA ILE A 277 0.24 -3.08 14.06
C ILE A 277 -0.19 -3.07 12.59
N LEU A 278 -0.16 -1.90 11.94
CA LEU A 278 -0.53 -1.75 10.53
C LEU A 278 0.36 -2.59 9.62
N SER A 279 1.67 -2.60 9.88
CA SER A 279 2.63 -3.44 9.15
C SER A 279 2.34 -4.93 9.33
N TYR A 280 2.06 -5.37 10.55
CA TYR A 280 1.71 -6.78 10.84
C TYR A 280 0.54 -7.27 9.98
N TYR A 281 -0.45 -6.41 9.73
CA TYR A 281 -1.61 -6.68 8.86
C TYR A 281 -1.43 -6.20 7.42
N LYS A 282 -0.20 -5.89 7.00
CA LYS A 282 0.17 -5.50 5.63
C LYS A 282 -0.61 -4.31 5.07
N ILE A 283 -1.08 -3.40 5.93
CA ILE A 283 -1.50 -2.05 5.50
C ILE A 283 -0.28 -1.36 4.91
N SER A 284 -0.43 -0.52 3.88
CA SER A 284 0.70 0.13 3.19
C SER A 284 0.80 1.61 3.45
N ASN A 285 -0.31 2.25 3.82
CA ASN A 285 -0.40 3.69 4.03
C ASN A 285 -1.01 4.03 5.39
N PHE A 286 -0.38 4.98 6.09
CA PHE A 286 -0.92 5.55 7.32
C PHE A 286 -1.11 7.06 7.13
N GLN A 287 -2.36 7.48 6.92
CA GLN A 287 -2.73 8.88 6.85
C GLN A 287 -2.90 9.46 8.26
N ILE A 288 -2.24 10.58 8.52
CA ILE A 288 -2.30 11.27 9.82
C ILE A 288 -2.88 12.64 9.57
N HIS A 289 -4.08 12.87 10.09
CA HIS A 289 -4.83 14.11 9.93
C HIS A 289 -4.47 15.09 11.04
N LEU A 290 -3.62 16.06 10.69
CA LEU A 290 -2.83 16.83 11.66
C LEU A 290 -3.53 18.11 12.16
N ASN A 291 -4.62 18.56 11.56
CA ASN A 291 -5.41 19.67 12.08
C ASN A 291 -6.90 19.45 11.92
N ASP A 292 -7.67 19.86 12.91
CA ASP A 292 -9.14 19.93 12.82
C ASP A 292 -9.70 20.74 14.01
N ASN A 293 -11.02 20.81 14.11
CA ASN A 293 -11.80 21.33 15.21
C ASN A 293 -13.03 20.48 15.52
N ALA A 294 -13.57 20.69 16.72
CA ALA A 294 -14.88 20.16 17.05
C ALA A 294 -15.99 20.96 16.34
N PHE A 295 -17.21 20.44 16.42
CA PHE A 295 -18.40 21.14 15.91
C PHE A 295 -18.89 22.16 16.96
N ASP A 296 -19.01 23.42 16.56
CA ASP A 296 -19.44 24.55 17.38
C ASP A 296 -20.78 24.35 18.11
N LYS A 297 -21.71 23.62 17.50
CA LYS A 297 -23.02 23.30 18.10
C LYS A 297 -22.93 22.59 19.46
N TYR A 298 -21.81 21.93 19.75
CA TYR A 298 -21.56 21.29 21.05
C TYR A 298 -20.87 22.22 22.07
N PHE A 299 -20.56 23.46 21.65
CA PHE A 299 -19.87 24.50 22.40
C PHE A 299 -20.64 25.82 22.27
N GLU A 300 -21.95 25.77 22.47
CA GLU A 300 -22.84 26.96 22.49
C GLU A 300 -22.86 27.77 21.17
N PHE A 301 -22.56 27.15 20.03
CA PHE A 301 -22.40 27.82 18.73
C PHE A 301 -21.34 28.93 18.78
N ASP A 302 -20.33 28.76 19.63
CA ASP A 302 -19.26 29.71 19.85
C ASP A 302 -17.91 29.11 19.42
N TRP A 303 -17.40 29.62 18.30
CA TRP A 303 -16.12 29.23 17.74
C TRP A 303 -14.92 29.53 18.66
N ASP A 304 -15.04 30.49 19.56
CA ASP A 304 -13.97 30.84 20.49
C ASP A 304 -13.88 29.78 21.60
N LYS A 305 -15.02 29.22 22.02
CA LYS A 305 -15.13 28.07 22.94
C LYS A 305 -14.84 26.72 22.30
N THR A 306 -14.97 26.63 20.98
CA THR A 306 -14.82 25.36 20.24
C THR A 306 -13.36 24.90 20.22
N PRO A 307 -13.05 23.66 20.67
CA PRO A 307 -11.71 23.10 20.61
C PRO A 307 -11.22 22.95 19.16
N SER A 308 -9.94 23.27 18.96
CA SER A 308 -9.24 23.06 17.70
C SER A 308 -7.80 22.65 17.97
N GLY A 309 -7.20 21.93 17.03
CA GLY A 309 -5.83 21.48 17.13
C GLY A 309 -5.11 21.57 15.80
N PHE A 310 -3.86 22.02 15.85
CA PHE A 310 -2.84 21.85 14.83
C PHE A 310 -1.65 21.12 15.46
N ARG A 311 -1.34 19.91 14.98
CA ARG A 311 -0.48 18.95 15.69
C ARG A 311 0.94 18.89 15.18
N LEU A 312 1.33 19.67 14.18
CA LEU A 312 2.71 19.69 13.68
C LEU A 312 3.39 21.02 14.03
N GLN A 313 4.62 20.95 14.52
CA GLN A 313 5.46 22.12 14.76
C GLN A 313 5.62 22.96 13.48
N ASN A 314 5.42 24.27 13.62
CA ASN A 314 5.64 25.25 12.56
C ASN A 314 6.69 26.27 13.00
N ASP A 315 7.79 26.39 12.25
CA ASP A 315 8.90 27.29 12.61
C ASP A 315 8.55 28.77 12.36
N THR A 316 7.70 29.03 11.36
CA THR A 316 7.30 30.38 10.97
C THR A 316 6.22 30.94 11.91
N TYR A 317 5.31 30.07 12.36
CA TYR A 317 4.22 30.41 13.28
C TYR A 317 4.20 29.45 14.48
N PRO A 318 5.10 29.63 15.46
CA PRO A 318 5.20 28.73 16.61
C PRO A 318 3.90 28.59 17.41
N ASP A 319 3.13 29.67 17.52
CA ASP A 319 1.86 29.70 18.26
C ASP A 319 0.73 28.90 17.60
N LEU A 320 0.91 28.46 16.34
CA LEU A 320 -0.05 27.58 15.68
C LEU A 320 -0.06 26.19 16.29
N ALA A 321 1.10 25.68 16.72
CA ALA A 321 1.20 24.34 17.28
C ALA A 321 0.47 24.27 18.62
N SER A 322 -0.41 23.27 18.77
CA SER A 322 -1.31 23.19 19.92
C SER A 322 -0.54 22.96 21.22
N LYS A 323 -0.92 23.68 22.27
CA LYS A 323 -0.26 23.64 23.58
C LYS A 323 -0.62 22.39 24.41
N ASP A 324 -1.77 21.78 24.13
CA ASP A 324 -2.23 20.51 24.71
C ASP A 324 -1.54 19.28 24.09
N GLY A 325 -0.80 19.44 22.99
CA GLY A 325 0.01 18.40 22.38
C GLY A 325 0.26 18.64 20.90
N HIS A 326 1.52 18.47 20.47
CA HIS A 326 1.93 18.49 19.08
C HIS A 326 3.21 17.68 18.89
N TYR A 327 3.52 17.34 17.65
CA TYR A 327 4.74 16.67 17.23
C TYR A 327 5.77 17.69 16.77
N THR A 328 6.98 17.57 17.29
CA THR A 328 8.14 18.25 16.69
C THR A 328 8.42 17.69 15.29
N LYS A 329 9.08 18.48 14.45
CA LYS A 329 9.50 18.00 13.12
C LYS A 329 10.39 16.77 13.21
N LYS A 330 11.29 16.73 14.20
CA LYS A 330 12.17 15.58 14.43
C LYS A 330 11.36 14.32 14.75
N GLN A 331 10.43 14.39 15.70
CA GLN A 331 9.55 13.26 16.04
C GLN A 331 8.80 12.74 14.82
N PHE A 332 8.24 13.62 14.01
CA PHE A 332 7.49 13.21 12.83
C PHE A 332 8.37 12.63 11.71
N ILE A 333 9.61 13.12 11.55
CA ILE A 333 10.60 12.52 10.62
C ILE A 333 11.02 11.14 11.11
N ASP A 334 11.29 10.98 12.41
CA ASP A 334 11.69 9.69 12.98
C ASP A 334 10.55 8.67 12.86
N LEU A 335 9.30 9.09 13.08
CA LEU A 335 8.10 8.27 12.83
C LEU A 335 8.02 7.84 11.36
N GLN A 336 8.28 8.74 10.40
CA GLN A 336 8.31 8.38 8.98
C GLN A 336 9.40 7.37 8.64
N LYS A 337 10.60 7.52 9.22
CA LYS A 337 11.69 6.54 9.05
C LYS A 337 11.32 5.19 9.63
N LYS A 338 10.74 5.15 10.83
CA LYS A 338 10.22 3.91 11.43
C LYS A 338 9.16 3.29 10.53
N ALA A 339 8.18 4.07 10.09
CA ALA A 339 7.13 3.59 9.18
C ALA A 339 7.69 2.94 7.92
N LEU A 340 8.66 3.59 7.26
CA LEU A 340 9.32 3.03 6.09
C LEU A 340 10.06 1.72 6.38
N ARG A 341 10.76 1.63 7.52
CA ARG A 341 11.40 0.38 7.98
C ARG A 341 10.36 -0.74 8.09
N TYR A 342 9.13 -0.43 8.51
CA TYR A 342 8.01 -1.35 8.60
C TYR A 342 7.19 -1.48 7.29
N GLY A 343 7.66 -0.94 6.17
CA GLY A 343 6.96 -1.01 4.88
C GLY A 343 5.73 -0.10 4.77
N ILE A 344 5.57 0.86 5.69
CA ILE A 344 4.45 1.82 5.75
C ILE A 344 4.87 3.18 5.22
N LYS A 345 4.02 3.78 4.38
CA LYS A 345 4.14 5.17 3.95
C LYS A 345 3.21 6.06 4.77
N ILE A 346 3.77 7.06 5.46
CA ILE A 346 2.96 8.06 6.15
C ILE A 346 2.49 9.13 5.17
N ILE A 347 1.20 9.48 5.25
CA ILE A 347 0.59 10.57 4.49
C ILE A 347 0.18 11.65 5.50
N PRO A 348 0.98 12.70 5.71
CA PRO A 348 0.57 13.82 6.54
C PRO A 348 -0.49 14.66 5.81
N GLU A 349 -1.57 14.98 6.49
CA GLU A 349 -2.64 15.81 5.96
C GLU A 349 -2.76 17.10 6.79
N ILE A 350 -2.89 18.22 6.08
CA ILE A 350 -3.40 19.49 6.62
C ILE A 350 -4.66 19.83 5.85
N ASP A 351 -5.80 19.87 6.54
CA ASP A 351 -7.12 20.08 5.95
C ASP A 351 -7.43 21.58 5.87
N VAL A 352 -7.75 22.03 4.65
CA VAL A 352 -8.14 23.38 4.26
C VAL A 352 -9.02 23.28 3.00
N PRO A 353 -10.00 24.19 2.77
CA PRO A 353 -10.24 25.42 3.51
C PRO A 353 -11.16 25.29 4.72
N ALA A 354 -11.88 24.18 4.90
CA ALA A 354 -12.65 23.89 6.11
C ALA A 354 -11.74 23.32 7.21
N HIS A 355 -12.29 22.96 8.37
CA HIS A 355 -11.55 22.31 9.46
C HIS A 355 -10.30 23.10 9.91
N SER A 356 -10.36 24.43 9.73
CA SER A 356 -9.23 25.34 9.81
C SER A 356 -9.29 26.26 11.02
N LEU A 357 -10.12 25.97 12.03
CA LEU A 357 -10.29 26.86 13.19
C LEU A 357 -8.98 27.14 13.95
N ALA A 358 -8.07 26.17 14.02
CA ALA A 358 -6.75 26.38 14.61
C ALA A 358 -5.93 27.45 13.86
N ILE A 359 -6.12 27.56 12.54
CA ILE A 359 -5.46 28.56 11.69
C ILE A 359 -6.15 29.91 11.86
N THR A 360 -7.47 29.97 11.76
CA THR A 360 -8.22 31.24 11.84
C THR A 360 -8.20 31.88 13.22
N LYS A 361 -7.97 31.11 14.30
CA LYS A 361 -7.69 31.68 15.63
C LYS A 361 -6.39 32.50 15.67
N ILE A 362 -5.39 32.14 14.86
CA ILE A 362 -4.13 32.89 14.74
C ILE A 362 -4.24 34.01 13.70
N PHE A 363 -5.04 33.80 12.65
CA PHE A 363 -5.28 34.75 11.58
C PHE A 363 -6.80 35.01 11.41
N PRO A 364 -7.43 35.78 12.32
CA PRO A 364 -8.88 36.03 12.25
C PRO A 364 -9.31 36.72 10.95
N GLU A 365 -8.42 37.50 10.34
CA GLU A 365 -8.67 38.22 9.08
C GLU A 365 -8.82 37.32 7.84
N ILE A 366 -8.45 36.04 7.94
CA ILE A 366 -8.68 35.05 6.87
C ILE A 366 -9.79 34.07 7.21
N ALA A 367 -10.59 34.33 8.25
CA ALA A 367 -11.77 33.53 8.56
C ALA A 367 -12.91 33.86 7.59
N SER A 368 -13.72 32.86 7.23
CA SER A 368 -14.88 33.07 6.35
C SER A 368 -16.07 33.64 7.13
N ASP A 369 -16.54 34.82 6.72
CA ASP A 369 -17.81 35.37 7.21
C ASP A 369 -19.03 34.58 6.70
N LYS A 370 -18.87 33.84 5.59
CA LYS A 370 -19.96 33.15 4.90
C LYS A 370 -20.17 31.72 5.40
N TYR A 371 -19.08 30.99 5.67
CA TYR A 371 -19.12 29.55 5.92
C TYR A 371 -18.78 29.16 7.36
N GLY A 372 -18.47 30.12 8.23
CA GLY A 372 -18.10 29.91 9.62
C GLY A 372 -16.61 30.17 9.88
N LYS A 373 -16.24 30.43 11.14
CA LYS A 373 -14.86 30.77 11.50
C LYS A 373 -13.89 29.60 11.31
N ASP A 374 -14.35 28.37 11.15
CA ASP A 374 -13.51 27.21 10.84
C ASP A 374 -13.23 27.04 9.33
N HIS A 375 -13.70 27.97 8.51
CA HIS A 375 -13.41 28.04 7.09
C HIS A 375 -12.46 29.21 6.77
N LEU A 376 -11.54 29.01 5.84
CA LEU A 376 -10.69 30.08 5.30
C LEU A 376 -11.43 30.90 4.22
N ASP A 377 -11.25 32.23 4.22
CA ASP A 377 -11.71 33.09 3.14
C ASP A 377 -10.77 32.99 1.93
N LEU A 378 -11.21 32.26 0.89
CA LEU A 378 -10.45 32.06 -0.34
C LEU A 378 -10.31 33.31 -1.22
N ASN A 379 -11.04 34.39 -0.92
CA ASN A 379 -10.92 35.66 -1.62
C ASN A 379 -9.89 36.59 -0.97
N HIS A 380 -9.54 36.35 0.30
CA HIS A 380 -8.52 37.13 0.99
C HIS A 380 -7.11 36.72 0.51
N PRO A 381 -6.29 37.63 -0.05
CA PRO A 381 -4.97 37.28 -0.61
C PRO A 381 -4.03 36.58 0.39
N LYS A 382 -4.09 36.99 1.66
CA LYS A 382 -3.30 36.42 2.76
C LYS A 382 -3.56 34.93 3.00
N THR A 383 -4.75 34.41 2.63
CA THR A 383 -5.09 32.99 2.77
C THR A 383 -4.10 32.10 2.02
N TYR A 384 -3.76 32.47 0.78
CA TYR A 384 -2.80 31.71 -0.02
C TYR A 384 -1.38 31.79 0.52
N GLU A 385 -0.98 32.94 1.09
CA GLU A 385 0.33 33.10 1.71
C GLU A 385 0.47 32.19 2.94
N VAL A 386 -0.55 32.20 3.80
CA VAL A 386 -0.60 31.38 5.03
C VAL A 386 -0.61 29.89 4.69
N VAL A 387 -1.47 29.44 3.78
CA VAL A 387 -1.53 28.03 3.35
C VAL A 387 -0.21 27.59 2.70
N LYS A 388 0.42 28.43 1.88
CA LYS A 388 1.71 28.12 1.27
C LYS A 388 2.80 27.90 2.31
N ILE A 389 2.84 28.73 3.36
CA ILE A 389 3.80 28.56 4.46
C ILE A 389 3.60 27.22 5.18
N PHE A 390 2.35 26.80 5.39
CA PHE A 390 2.06 25.50 6.00
C PHE A 390 2.52 24.33 5.14
N LEU A 391 2.19 24.36 3.84
CA LEU A 391 2.64 23.33 2.88
C LEU A 391 4.18 23.27 2.81
N MET A 392 4.87 24.41 2.87
CA MET A 392 6.33 24.45 2.93
C MET A 392 6.88 23.90 4.25
N SER A 393 6.17 24.06 5.37
CA SER A 393 6.56 23.46 6.65
C SER A 393 6.53 21.94 6.57
N ILE A 394 5.49 21.34 5.97
CA ILE A 394 5.38 19.88 5.74
C ILE A 394 6.42 19.39 4.72
N HIS A 395 6.71 20.18 3.68
CA HIS A 395 7.70 19.81 2.66
C HIS A 395 9.11 19.59 3.24
N LYS A 396 9.47 20.31 4.32
CA LYS A 396 10.73 20.11 5.03
C LYS A 396 10.77 18.81 5.86
N VAL A 397 9.63 18.16 6.01
CA VAL A 397 9.43 16.89 6.72
C VAL A 397 9.20 15.76 5.69
N LYS A 398 9.68 15.92 4.44
CA LYS A 398 9.57 14.93 3.36
C LYS A 398 9.98 13.53 3.82
N THR A 399 9.21 12.54 3.40
CA THR A 399 9.47 11.12 3.63
C THR A 399 10.89 10.80 3.13
N PRO A 400 11.82 10.40 4.02
CA PRO A 400 13.19 10.11 3.63
C PRO A 400 13.22 8.89 2.69
N SER A 401 14.26 8.76 1.86
CA SER A 401 14.52 7.48 1.18
C SER A 401 14.99 6.45 2.22
N LEU A 402 14.62 5.19 2.01
CA LEU A 402 15.22 4.05 2.69
C LEU A 402 16.69 3.90 2.27
#